data_AF-A0A7L3WZS3-F1
#
_entry.id   AF-A0A7L3WZS3-F1
#
_cell.length_a   1.000
_cell.length_b   1.000
_cell.length_c   1.000
_cell.angle_alpha   90.00
_cell.angle_beta   90.00
_cell.angle_gamma   90.00
#
_symmetry.space_group_name_H-M   'P 1'
#
loop_
_entity.id
_entity.type
_entity.pdbx_description
1 polymer ?
#
loop_
_entity_poly.entity_id
_entity_poly.type
_entity_poly.pdbx_seq_one_letter_code
_entity_poly.pdbx_strand_id
1 'polypeptide(L)'
;PSNPSFLPPERRLILAACGPYTTSDSITYDPLADLISIITRDRPDVCILFGPFLDAKHDQVENFQLLGSFADVFKLCLMTIVDGTRSAGSQLVFVPSARDVHHDSVYPQPPFSCPELPREDRARVHFVPDPCTLEIE
;
A
#
# COMPACT_ATOMS: atom_id res chain seq x y z
N PRO A 1 46.31 -15.70 9.60
CA PRO A 1 45.44 -14.55 9.21
C PRO A 1 44.25 -15.06 8.39
N SER A 2 43.11 -15.25 9.04
CA SER A 2 41.85 -15.60 8.40
C SER A 2 41.37 -14.39 7.58
N ASN A 3 41.21 -14.62 6.28
CA ASN A 3 40.67 -13.66 5.33
C ASN A 3 39.28 -13.20 5.84
N PRO A 4 38.99 -11.90 5.98
CA PRO A 4 37.63 -11.46 6.25
C PRO A 4 36.82 -11.80 5.00
N SER A 5 35.99 -12.84 5.10
CA SER A 5 34.98 -13.12 4.10
C SER A 5 34.08 -11.89 4.02
N PHE A 6 34.26 -11.07 2.98
CA PHE A 6 33.27 -10.09 2.58
C PHE A 6 32.00 -10.89 2.27
N LEU A 7 31.06 -10.93 3.22
CA LEU A 7 29.72 -11.38 2.94
C LEU A 7 29.21 -10.48 1.80
N PRO A 8 28.68 -11.05 0.71
CA PRO A 8 28.05 -10.21 -0.32
C PRO A 8 26.96 -9.37 0.36
N PRO A 9 26.78 -8.11 -0.07
CA PRO A 9 25.72 -7.27 0.50
C PRO A 9 24.40 -8.02 0.44
N GLU A 10 23.65 -7.99 1.55
CA GLU A 10 22.32 -8.60 1.60
C GLU A 10 21.49 -8.07 0.44
N ARG A 11 20.94 -8.99 -0.37
CA ARG A 11 20.09 -8.61 -1.49
C ARG A 11 18.72 -8.26 -0.96
N ARG A 12 18.32 -7.00 -1.09
CA ARG A 12 16.96 -6.53 -0.83
C ARG A 12 16.07 -6.74 -2.06
N LEU A 13 14.91 -7.35 -1.87
CA LEU A 13 13.85 -7.43 -2.87
C LEU A 13 12.80 -6.34 -2.59
N ILE A 14 12.61 -5.45 -3.55
CA ILE A 14 11.61 -4.39 -3.48
C ILE A 14 10.52 -4.69 -4.51
N LEU A 15 9.27 -4.74 -4.05
CA LEU A 15 8.09 -4.81 -4.90
C LEU A 15 7.46 -3.43 -4.98
N ALA A 16 7.11 -2.99 -6.18
CA ALA A 16 6.33 -1.76 -6.38
C ALA A 16 5.05 -2.09 -7.16
N ALA A 17 3.93 -1.54 -6.70
CA ALA A 17 2.62 -1.66 -7.35
C ALA A 17 1.85 -0.35 -7.24
N CYS A 18 1.04 -0.05 -8.25
CA CYS A 18 0.26 1.19 -8.31
C CYS A 18 -1.19 0.85 -8.67
N GLY A 19 -2.13 1.53 -8.03
CA GLY A 19 -3.56 1.36 -8.29
C GLY A 19 -3.97 1.76 -9.72
N PRO A 20 -5.22 1.50 -10.11
CA PRO A 20 -6.31 1.02 -9.25
C PRO A 20 -6.18 -0.45 -8.85
N TYR A 21 -6.60 -0.78 -7.63
CA TYR A 21 -6.53 -2.14 -7.07
C TYR A 21 -7.84 -2.94 -7.20
N THR A 22 -8.79 -2.40 -7.97
CA THR A 22 -10.03 -3.06 -8.37
C THR A 22 -10.29 -2.82 -9.85
N THR A 23 -11.07 -3.69 -10.49
CA THR A 23 -11.46 -3.49 -11.90
C THR A 23 -12.51 -2.39 -12.00
N SER A 24 -12.69 -1.79 -13.18
CA SER A 24 -13.64 -0.68 -13.38
C SER A 24 -15.12 -1.07 -13.24
N ASP A 25 -15.41 -2.37 -13.35
CA ASP A 25 -16.75 -2.96 -13.32
C ASP A 25 -17.07 -3.66 -11.98
N SER A 26 -16.15 -3.63 -11.01
CA SER A 26 -16.31 -4.31 -9.73
C SER A 26 -15.66 -3.55 -8.58
N ILE A 27 -16.17 -3.78 -7.37
CA ILE A 27 -15.60 -3.31 -6.09
C ILE A 27 -15.11 -4.47 -5.21
N THR A 28 -14.90 -5.65 -5.81
CA THR A 28 -14.43 -6.86 -5.11
C THR A 28 -12.96 -6.83 -4.75
N TYR A 29 -12.16 -5.93 -5.36
CA TYR A 29 -10.72 -5.86 -5.17
C TYR A 29 -9.99 -7.18 -5.50
N ASP A 30 -10.43 -7.89 -6.54
CA ASP A 30 -9.77 -9.14 -6.97
C ASP A 30 -8.28 -8.94 -7.33
N PRO A 31 -7.87 -7.88 -8.06
CA PRO A 31 -6.45 -7.60 -8.29
C PRO A 31 -5.65 -7.36 -7.01
N LEU A 32 -6.27 -6.81 -5.96
CA LEU A 32 -5.64 -6.64 -4.65
C LEU A 32 -5.37 -8.00 -3.99
N ALA A 33 -6.33 -8.92 -4.06
CA ALA A 33 -6.19 -10.25 -3.51
C ALA A 33 -5.05 -11.02 -4.21
N ASP A 34 -4.93 -10.88 -5.53
CA ASP A 34 -3.81 -11.43 -6.31
C ASP A 34 -2.47 -10.80 -5.90
N LEU A 35 -2.43 -9.48 -5.70
CA LEU A 35 -1.23 -8.79 -5.23
C LEU A 35 -0.81 -9.27 -3.82
N ILE A 36 -1.75 -9.43 -2.89
CA ILE A 36 -1.48 -9.99 -1.56
C ILE A 36 -0.93 -11.42 -1.68
N SER A 37 -1.46 -12.22 -2.60
CA SER A 37 -0.96 -13.57 -2.88
C SER A 37 0.48 -13.57 -3.40
N ILE A 38 0.84 -12.59 -4.25
CA ILE A 38 2.21 -12.40 -4.72
C ILE A 38 3.13 -12.00 -3.57
N ILE A 39 2.76 -10.99 -2.77
CA ILE A 39 3.56 -10.51 -1.63
C ILE A 39 3.80 -11.63 -0.61
N THR A 40 2.78 -12.43 -0.31
CA THR A 40 2.89 -13.54 0.64
C THR A 40 3.74 -14.70 0.11
N ARG A 41 3.68 -14.99 -1.19
CA ARG A 41 4.49 -16.01 -1.85
C ARG A 41 5.96 -15.59 -1.97
N ASP A 42 6.21 -14.40 -2.48
CA ASP A 42 7.55 -13.94 -2.86
C ASP A 42 8.29 -13.25 -1.71
N ARG A 43 7.56 -12.84 -0.65
CA ARG A 43 8.08 -12.26 0.59
C ARG A 43 9.13 -11.15 0.36
N PRO A 44 8.81 -10.10 -0.43
CA PRO A 44 9.74 -8.99 -0.63
C PRO A 44 10.08 -8.31 0.71
N ASP A 45 11.28 -7.75 0.82
CA ASP A 45 11.68 -6.97 2.00
C ASP A 45 10.80 -5.72 2.16
N VAL A 46 10.50 -5.06 1.03
CA VAL A 46 9.71 -3.82 0.98
C VAL A 46 8.67 -3.88 -0.14
N CYS A 47 7.44 -3.48 0.17
CA CYS A 47 6.37 -3.21 -0.80
C CYS A 47 6.06 -1.72 -0.82
N ILE A 48 6.26 -1.06 -1.96
CA ILE A 48 5.84 0.33 -2.18
C ILE A 48 4.52 0.30 -2.96
N LEU A 49 3.45 0.76 -2.31
CA LEU A 49 2.09 0.70 -2.81
C LEU A 49 1.59 2.13 -3.05
N PHE A 50 1.39 2.46 -4.32
CA PHE A 50 0.93 3.77 -4.76
C PHE A 50 -0.59 3.76 -4.97
N GLY A 51 -1.25 4.83 -4.57
CA GLY A 51 -2.66 5.03 -4.88
C GLY A 51 -2.95 5.10 -6.40
N PRO A 52 -4.23 5.15 -6.79
CA PRO A 52 -5.37 5.26 -5.90
C PRO A 52 -5.77 3.91 -5.29
N PHE A 53 -6.00 3.90 -3.99
CA PHE A 53 -6.60 2.79 -3.25
C PHE A 53 -8.12 2.81 -3.35
N LEU A 54 -8.71 4.01 -3.29
CA LEU A 54 -10.10 4.25 -3.68
C LEU A 54 -10.12 5.33 -4.75
N ASP A 55 -10.28 4.90 -5.98
CA ASP A 55 -10.15 5.74 -7.15
C ASP A 55 -11.35 6.67 -7.35
N ALA A 56 -11.10 7.98 -7.31
CA ALA A 56 -12.07 9.02 -7.58
C ALA A 56 -12.73 8.91 -8.95
N LYS A 57 -12.10 8.21 -9.91
CA LYS A 57 -12.62 7.95 -11.26
C LYS A 57 -13.31 6.59 -11.41
N HIS A 58 -13.47 5.83 -10.33
CA HIS A 58 -14.24 4.59 -10.40
C HIS A 58 -15.73 4.93 -10.54
N ASP A 59 -16.45 4.24 -11.42
CA ASP A 59 -17.85 4.57 -11.76
C ASP A 59 -18.77 4.65 -10.52
N GLN A 60 -18.67 3.66 -9.62
CA GLN A 60 -19.45 3.67 -8.37
C GLN A 60 -19.06 4.80 -7.40
N VAL A 61 -17.84 5.34 -7.49
CA VAL A 61 -17.38 6.49 -6.69
C VAL A 61 -17.96 7.78 -7.27
N GLU A 62 -17.82 8.00 -8.58
CA GLU A 62 -18.35 9.18 -9.27
C GLU A 62 -19.88 9.27 -9.17
N ASN A 63 -20.56 8.12 -9.20
CA ASN A 63 -22.02 8.03 -9.13
C ASN A 63 -22.56 7.88 -7.69
N PHE A 64 -21.71 7.96 -6.65
CA PHE A 64 -22.10 7.85 -5.23
C PHE A 64 -22.89 6.57 -4.89
N GLN A 65 -22.48 5.43 -5.44
CA GLN A 65 -23.16 4.14 -5.29
C GLN A 65 -22.58 3.26 -4.18
N LEU A 66 -21.57 3.73 -3.44
CA LEU A 66 -20.96 3.00 -2.34
C LEU A 66 -21.84 3.03 -1.08
N LEU A 67 -21.88 1.92 -0.35
CA LEU A 67 -22.68 1.75 0.86
C LEU A 67 -22.03 2.33 2.14
N GLY A 68 -20.81 2.91 2.05
CA GLY A 68 -20.06 3.45 3.16
C GLY A 68 -19.32 4.74 2.80
N SER A 69 -18.74 5.42 3.80
CA SER A 69 -17.95 6.62 3.52
C SER A 69 -16.67 6.27 2.74
N PHE A 70 -16.15 7.21 1.95
CA PHE A 70 -14.90 7.01 1.23
C PHE A 70 -13.73 6.67 2.15
N ALA A 71 -13.70 7.27 3.34
CA ALA A 71 -12.72 6.98 4.37
C ALA A 71 -12.83 5.53 4.89
N ASP A 72 -14.05 5.03 5.10
CA ASP A 72 -14.27 3.65 5.56
C ASP A 72 -13.86 2.62 4.50
N VAL A 73 -14.17 2.88 3.23
CA VAL A 73 -13.81 1.98 2.11
C VAL A 73 -12.30 1.96 1.89
N PHE A 74 -11.64 3.13 1.93
CA PHE A 74 -10.18 3.20 1.93
C PHE A 74 -9.58 2.42 3.10
N LYS A 75 -10.10 2.64 4.32
CA LYS A 75 -9.62 1.96 5.52
C LYS A 75 -9.76 0.45 5.41
N LEU A 76 -10.87 -0.05 4.85
CA LEU A 76 -11.07 -1.47 4.60
C LEU A 76 -9.99 -2.00 3.64
N CYS A 77 -9.77 -1.34 2.50
CA CYS A 77 -8.71 -1.70 1.55
C CYS A 77 -7.32 -1.75 2.21
N LEU A 78 -6.99 -0.71 2.98
CA LEU A 78 -5.73 -0.61 3.71
C LEU A 78 -5.56 -1.75 4.71
N MET A 79 -6.57 -2.04 5.53
CA MET A 79 -6.53 -3.13 6.50
C MET A 79 -6.45 -4.49 5.82
N THR A 80 -7.11 -4.70 4.68
CA THR A 80 -6.98 -5.94 3.89
C THR A 80 -5.53 -6.19 3.45
N ILE A 81 -4.82 -5.16 2.98
CA ILE A 81 -3.40 -5.26 2.62
C ILE A 81 -2.55 -5.57 3.84
N VAL A 82 -2.74 -4.80 4.92
CA VAL A 82 -1.97 -4.94 6.16
C VAL A 82 -2.17 -6.36 6.70
N ASP A 83 -3.40 -6.80 6.94
CA ASP A 83 -3.70 -8.12 7.51
C ASP A 83 -3.24 -9.25 6.59
N GLY A 84 -3.53 -9.16 5.28
CA GLY A 84 -3.22 -10.19 4.29
C GLY A 84 -1.72 -10.43 4.11
N THR A 85 -0.88 -9.43 4.40
CA THR A 85 0.58 -9.51 4.23
C THR A 85 1.34 -9.73 5.53
N ARG A 86 0.68 -9.85 6.69
CA ARG A 86 1.36 -10.08 7.99
C ARG A 86 2.32 -11.26 7.96
N SER A 87 1.94 -12.35 7.30
CA SER A 87 2.76 -13.56 7.22
C SER A 87 4.05 -13.36 6.42
N ALA A 88 4.08 -12.41 5.46
CA ALA A 88 5.23 -12.12 4.60
C ALA A 88 6.37 -11.43 5.37
N GLY A 89 6.04 -10.64 6.40
CA GLY A 89 7.02 -9.85 7.15
C GLY A 89 7.58 -8.65 6.39
N SER A 90 7.01 -8.33 5.23
CA SER A 90 7.39 -7.19 4.39
C SER A 90 7.13 -5.85 5.08
N GLN A 91 8.03 -4.89 4.87
CA GLN A 91 7.76 -3.48 5.13
C GLN A 91 6.78 -2.97 4.07
N LEU A 92 5.73 -2.27 4.48
CA LEU A 92 4.73 -1.68 3.60
C LEU A 92 4.90 -0.16 3.60
N VAL A 93 5.07 0.43 2.43
CA VAL A 93 5.15 1.86 2.22
C VAL A 93 3.97 2.28 1.37
N PHE A 94 3.07 3.08 1.95
CA PHE A 94 1.89 3.59 1.28
C PHE A 94 2.13 5.03 0.81
N VAL A 95 1.93 5.25 -0.49
CA VAL A 95 2.09 6.54 -1.16
C VAL A 95 0.72 7.00 -1.68
N PRO A 96 0.24 8.21 -1.33
CA PRO A 96 -1.04 8.71 -1.80
C PRO A 96 -1.02 9.03 -3.30
N SER A 97 -2.21 9.19 -3.87
CA SER A 97 -2.43 9.67 -5.24
C SER A 97 -3.47 10.79 -5.25
N ALA A 98 -3.39 11.73 -6.18
CA ALA A 98 -4.40 12.78 -6.36
C ALA A 98 -5.79 12.23 -6.74
N ARG A 99 -5.86 10.93 -7.06
CA ARG A 99 -7.09 10.18 -7.32
C ARG A 99 -7.61 9.41 -6.10
N ASP A 100 -6.96 9.47 -4.95
CA ASP A 100 -7.53 8.92 -3.71
C ASP A 100 -8.67 9.83 -3.23
N VAL A 101 -9.91 9.41 -3.48
CA VAL A 101 -11.10 10.26 -3.29
C VAL A 101 -11.33 10.73 -1.84
N HIS A 102 -10.74 10.02 -0.88
CA HIS A 102 -10.85 10.30 0.55
C HIS A 102 -9.74 11.24 1.06
N HIS A 103 -8.76 11.60 0.22
CA HIS A 103 -7.53 12.30 0.61
C HIS A 103 -7.37 13.65 -0.09
N ASP A 104 -6.42 14.46 0.37
CA ASP A 104 -6.11 15.77 -0.22
C ASP A 104 -5.71 15.63 -1.69
N SER A 105 -6.35 16.36 -2.61
CA SER A 105 -6.13 16.22 -4.06
C SER A 105 -5.11 17.21 -4.66
N VAL A 106 -4.44 18.00 -3.80
CA VAL A 106 -3.47 19.03 -4.22
C VAL A 106 -2.06 18.50 -4.05
N TYR A 107 -1.26 18.61 -5.10
CA TYR A 107 0.16 18.27 -5.07
C TYR A 107 1.01 19.42 -4.49
N PRO A 108 2.01 19.15 -3.63
CA PRO A 108 2.34 17.85 -3.04
C PRO A 108 1.32 17.41 -1.97
N GLN A 109 1.05 16.10 -1.91
CA GLN A 109 0.08 15.52 -0.97
C GLN A 109 0.76 15.08 0.33
N PRO A 110 0.14 15.30 1.51
CA PRO A 110 0.64 14.77 2.77
C PRO A 110 0.48 13.24 2.83
N PRO A 111 1.16 12.55 3.75
CA PRO A 111 0.92 11.12 4.00
C PRO A 111 -0.53 10.84 4.41
N PHE A 112 -0.99 9.60 4.21
CA PHE A 112 -2.25 9.14 4.80
C PHE A 112 -2.21 9.15 6.34
N SER A 113 -3.39 9.29 6.95
CA SER A 113 -3.57 9.16 8.39
C SER A 113 -4.42 7.93 8.71
N CYS A 114 -3.90 7.03 9.55
CA CYS A 114 -4.61 5.83 10.00
C CYS A 114 -4.36 5.59 11.49
N PRO A 115 -5.08 6.30 12.39
CA PRO A 115 -4.87 6.17 13.84
C PRO A 115 -5.24 4.79 14.39
N GLU A 116 -6.10 4.05 13.69
CA GLU A 116 -6.59 2.72 14.08
C GLU A 116 -5.65 1.58 13.73
N LEU A 117 -4.51 1.87 13.08
CA LEU A 117 -3.51 0.86 12.78
C LEU A 117 -3.05 0.16 14.08
N PRO A 118 -3.17 -1.19 14.16
CA PRO A 118 -2.78 -1.96 15.34
C PRO A 118 -1.32 -1.71 15.72
N ARG A 119 -1.01 -1.75 17.02
CA ARG A 119 0.33 -1.40 17.52
C ARG A 119 1.41 -2.30 16.96
N GLU A 120 1.08 -3.57 16.78
CA GLU A 120 1.93 -4.60 16.19
C GLU A 120 2.30 -4.32 14.73
N ASP A 121 1.46 -3.60 13.99
CA ASP A 121 1.70 -3.29 12.57
C ASP A 121 2.43 -1.96 12.37
N ARG A 122 2.48 -1.09 13.38
CA ARG A 122 3.15 0.23 13.30
C ARG A 122 4.65 0.17 12.98
N ALA A 123 5.30 -0.95 13.29
CA ALA A 123 6.72 -1.13 13.00
C ALA A 123 7.00 -1.49 11.53
N ARG A 124 5.97 -1.94 10.78
CA ARG A 124 6.13 -2.39 9.39
C ARG A 124 5.31 -1.59 8.38
N VAL A 125 4.46 -0.68 8.82
CA VAL A 125 3.61 0.14 7.95
C VAL A 125 4.06 1.59 8.02
N HIS A 126 4.38 2.15 6.86
CA HIS A 126 4.91 3.49 6.69
C HIS A 126 4.01 4.27 5.74
N PHE A 127 3.56 5.45 6.16
CA PHE A 127 2.84 6.39 5.30
C PHE A 127 3.80 7.51 4.92
N VAL A 128 3.95 7.77 3.63
CA VAL A 128 4.85 8.79 3.08
C VAL A 128 4.08 9.77 2.19
N PRO A 129 4.56 11.00 1.95
CA PRO A 129 3.89 11.96 1.06
C PRO A 129 4.02 11.56 -0.42
N ASP A 130 3.23 12.21 -1.29
CA ASP A 130 3.48 12.24 -2.73
C ASP A 130 3.90 13.66 -3.15
N PRO A 131 5.17 13.89 -3.54
CA PRO A 131 6.24 12.92 -3.74
C PRO A 131 7.01 12.62 -2.43
N CYS A 132 7.81 11.54 -2.43
CA CYS A 132 8.72 11.20 -1.34
C CYS A 132 10.11 10.79 -1.87
N THR A 133 11.18 11.17 -1.16
CA THR A 133 12.49 10.53 -1.27
C THR A 133 12.63 9.53 -0.13
N LEU A 134 12.74 8.25 -0.47
CA LEU A 134 12.84 7.15 0.49
C LEU A 134 14.19 6.46 0.35
N GLU A 135 14.90 6.32 1.48
CA GLU A 135 16.10 5.50 1.58
C GLU A 135 15.72 4.10 2.08
N ILE A 136 16.22 3.07 1.40
CA ILE A 136 15.96 1.67 1.73
C ILE A 136 17.31 1.04 2.08
N GLU A 137 17.52 0.79 3.37
CA GLU A 137 18.74 0.16 3.94
C GLU A 137 18.63 -1.36 4.05
#